data_AF-A0A109FL78-F1
#
_entry.id   AF-A0A109FL78-F1
#
_cell.length_a   1.000
_cell.length_b   1.000
_cell.length_c   1.000
_cell.angle_alpha   90.00
_cell.angle_beta   90.00
_cell.angle_gamma   90.00
#
_symmetry.space_group_name_H-M   'P 1'
#
loop_
_entity.id
_entity.type
_entity.pdbx_description
1 polymer ?
#
loop_
_entity_poly.entity_id
_entity_poly.type
_entity_poly.pdbx_seq_one_letter_code
_entity_poly.pdbx_strand_id
1 'polypeptide(L)' 'RDGSKVLKQRLHGPALVRWYGDRYMSWKAWNQKFPGLDLVDLQEQQRLADLEARRKRGKVTPKKGQ' A
#
# COMPACT_ATOMS: atom_id res chain seq x y z
N ARG A 1 11.51 15.58 -42.13
CA ARG A 1 11.07 15.11 -40.78
C ARG A 1 9.79 15.85 -40.45
N ASP A 2 8.67 15.27 -40.80
CA ASP A 2 7.28 15.73 -40.72
C ASP A 2 6.59 15.36 -39.39
N GLY A 3 7.27 14.62 -38.51
CA GLY A 3 6.74 14.25 -37.18
C GLY A 3 5.73 13.10 -37.18
N SER A 4 5.28 12.65 -38.35
CA SER A 4 4.28 11.57 -38.50
C SER A 4 4.67 10.25 -37.83
N LYS A 5 5.98 9.95 -37.72
CA LYS A 5 6.50 8.79 -36.97
C LYS A 5 6.06 8.79 -35.51
N VAL A 6 6.10 9.94 -34.84
CA VAL A 6 5.76 10.06 -33.41
C VAL A 6 4.26 9.85 -33.20
N LEU A 7 3.42 10.37 -34.11
CA LEU A 7 1.97 10.24 -34.03
C LEU A 7 1.46 8.83 -34.38
N LYS A 8 2.19 8.08 -35.22
CA LYS A 8 1.86 6.69 -35.59
C LYS A 8 2.28 5.67 -34.52
N GLN A 9 3.10 6.06 -33.55
CA GLN A 9 3.51 5.15 -32.49
C GLN A 9 2.30 4.77 -31.62
N ARG A 10 2.17 3.47 -31.32
CA ARG A 10 1.13 2.98 -30.41
C ARG A 10 1.44 3.47 -29.00
N LEU A 11 0.40 3.86 -28.27
CA LEU A 11 0.52 4.26 -26.88
C LEU A 11 0.76 3.03 -26.00
N HIS A 12 1.86 3.03 -25.26
CA HIS A 12 2.17 1.98 -24.27
C HIS A 12 1.66 2.31 -22.87
N GLY A 13 1.13 3.52 -22.65
CA GLY A 13 0.66 4.00 -21.34
C GLY A 13 -0.27 3.02 -20.60
N PRO A 14 -1.32 2.46 -21.24
CA PRO A 14 -2.21 1.52 -20.57
C PRO A 14 -1.52 0.24 -20.09
N ALA A 15 -0.53 -0.25 -20.84
CA ALA A 15 0.23 -1.44 -20.46
C ALA A 15 1.16 -1.15 -19.27
N LEU A 16 1.79 0.03 -19.26
CA LEU A 16 2.69 0.46 -18.18
C LEU A 16 1.93 0.72 -16.87
N VAL A 17 0.73 1.30 -16.93
CA VAL A 17 -0.10 1.55 -15.73
C VAL A 17 -0.46 0.25 -15.01
N ARG A 18 -0.68 -0.83 -15.76
CA ARG A 18 -1.09 -2.12 -15.21
C ARG A 18 0.06 -2.99 -14.71
N TRP A 19 1.31 -2.49 -14.74
CA TRP A 19 2.51 -3.28 -14.41
C TRP A 19 2.44 -3.95 -13.03
N TYR A 20 1.97 -3.23 -12.00
CA TYR A 20 1.80 -3.77 -10.65
C TYR A 20 0.41 -4.39 -10.38
N GLY A 21 -0.49 -4.33 -11.36
CA GLY A 21 -1.87 -4.78 -11.23
C GLY A 21 -2.78 -3.84 -10.43
N ASP A 22 -4.02 -4.28 -10.23
CA ASP A 22 -5.02 -3.55 -9.45
C ASP A 22 -4.74 -3.70 -7.95
N ARG A 23 -5.01 -2.62 -7.19
CA ARG A 23 -4.92 -2.67 -5.73
C ARG A 23 -6.14 -3.40 -5.16
N TYR A 24 -5.92 -4.50 -4.46
CA TYR A 24 -6.97 -5.21 -3.73
C TYR A 24 -7.51 -4.40 -2.54
N MET A 25 -8.73 -4.71 -2.11
CA MET A 25 -9.38 -4.06 -0.96
C MET A 25 -8.58 -4.29 0.33
N SER A 26 -8.45 -3.25 1.15
CA SER A 26 -7.83 -3.35 2.47
C SER A 26 -8.74 -4.06 3.48
N TRP A 27 -8.17 -4.57 4.58
CA TRP A 27 -8.92 -5.16 5.70
C TRP A 27 -10.03 -4.24 6.22
N LYS A 28 -9.75 -2.93 6.32
CA LYS A 28 -10.76 -1.92 6.71
C LYS A 28 -11.93 -1.88 5.73
N ALA A 29 -11.65 -1.92 4.43
CA ALA A 29 -12.69 -1.90 3.41
C ALA A 29 -13.52 -3.20 3.42
N TRP A 30 -12.90 -4.33 3.75
CA TRP A 30 -13.61 -5.60 3.97
C TRP A 30 -14.57 -5.54 5.16
N ASN A 31 -14.11 -5.08 6.32
CA ASN A 31 -14.97 -4.96 7.50
C ASN A 31 -16.12 -3.95 7.32
N GLN A 32 -15.91 -2.89 6.52
CA GLN A 32 -16.99 -1.97 6.15
C GLN A 32 -18.01 -2.62 5.20
N LYS A 33 -17.54 -3.42 4.24
CA LYS A 33 -18.40 -4.09 3.26
C LYS A 33 -19.19 -5.25 3.87
N PHE A 34 -18.63 -5.91 4.87
CA PHE A 34 -19.23 -7.07 5.54
C PHE A 34 -19.21 -6.87 7.07
N PRO A 35 -20.19 -6.12 7.60
CA PRO A 35 -20.32 -5.92 9.04
C PRO A 35 -20.47 -7.26 9.78
N GLY A 36 -19.79 -7.43 10.91
CA GLY A 36 -19.88 -8.62 11.78
C GLY A 36 -18.83 -9.71 11.55
N LEU A 37 -17.96 -9.57 10.55
CA LEU A 37 -16.80 -10.47 10.38
C LEU A 37 -15.61 -10.11 11.28
N ASP A 38 -15.50 -8.83 11.68
CA ASP A 38 -14.43 -8.29 12.53
C ASP A 38 -13.04 -8.85 12.21
N LEU A 39 -12.68 -8.83 10.91
CA LEU A 39 -11.43 -9.41 10.43
C LEU A 39 -10.23 -8.66 11.02
N VAL A 40 -9.22 -9.43 11.42
CA VAL A 40 -7.99 -8.93 12.04
C VAL A 40 -6.80 -9.20 11.13
N ASP A 41 -6.03 -8.16 10.86
CA ASP A 41 -4.73 -8.29 10.19
C ASP A 41 -3.66 -8.73 11.20
N LEU A 42 -3.31 -10.01 11.18
CA LEU A 42 -2.32 -10.60 12.10
C LEU A 42 -0.93 -9.98 11.93
N GLN A 43 -0.55 -9.57 10.71
CA GLN A 43 0.75 -8.95 10.46
C GLN A 43 0.80 -7.55 11.10
N GLU A 44 -0.30 -6.79 11.00
CA GLU A 44 -0.42 -5.49 11.64
C GLU A 44 -0.45 -5.62 13.18
N GLN A 45 -1.15 -6.62 13.73
CA GLN A 45 -1.13 -6.88 15.17
C GLN A 45 0.28 -7.19 15.67
N GLN A 46 1.03 -8.03 14.94
CA GLN A 46 2.43 -8.32 15.28
C GLN A 46 3.29 -7.05 15.24
N ARG A 47 3.11 -6.20 14.22
CA ARG A 47 3.84 -4.93 14.10
C ARG A 47 3.59 -4.02 15.31
N LEU A 48 2.35 -3.96 15.79
CA LEU A 48 1.99 -3.18 16.99
C LEU A 48 2.63 -3.75 18.25
N ALA A 49 2.59 -5.07 18.44
CA ALA A 49 3.25 -5.74 19.56
C ALA A 49 4.77 -5.50 19.57
N ASP A 50 5.41 -5.56 18.39
CA ASP A 50 6.83 -5.28 18.23
C ASP A 50 7.17 -3.82 18.59
N LEU A 51 6.32 -2.87 18.20
CA LEU A 51 6.47 -1.46 18.56
C LEU A 51 6.35 -1.24 20.06
N GLU A 52 5.40 -1.89 20.73
CA GLU A 52 5.25 -1.83 22.18
C GLU A 52 6.47 -2.41 22.90
N ALA A 53 6.98 -3.55 22.43
CA ALA A 53 8.19 -4.15 22.98
C ALA A 53 9.41 -3.21 22.80
N ARG A 54 9.52 -2.51 21.67
CA ARG A 54 10.57 -1.49 21.44
C ARG A 54 10.42 -0.29 22.37
N ARG A 55 9.19 0.20 22.58
CA ARG A 55 8.88 1.29 23.52
C ARG A 55 9.29 0.93 24.95
N LYS A 56 8.95 -0.28 25.42
CA LYS A 56 9.33 -0.77 26.76
C LYS A 56 10.85 -0.79 26.99
N ARG A 57 11.65 -1.01 25.93
CA ARG A 57 13.12 -1.00 25.99
C ARG A 57 13.75 0.38 25.78
N GLY A 58 12.96 1.45 25.61
CA GLY A 58 13.46 2.77 25.24
C GLY A 58 14.06 2.85 23.82
N LYS A 59 13.91 1.79 23.01
CA LYS A 59 14.41 1.72 21.62
C LYS A 59 13.35 2.19 20.63
N VAL A 60 12.65 3.27 20.97
CA VAL A 60 11.64 3.84 20.10
C VAL A 60 12.30 4.72 19.04
N THR A 61 11.71 4.79 17.85
CA THR A 61 12.15 5.74 16.83
C THR A 61 12.05 7.16 17.40
N PRO A 62 13.14 7.96 17.36
CA PRO A 62 13.10 9.34 17.81
C PRO A 62 11.97 10.11 17.17
N LYS A 63 11.50 11.15 17.86
CA LYS A 63 10.48 12.04 17.30
C LYS A 63 11.02 12.67 16.02
N LYS A 64 10.32 12.48 14.91
CA LYS A 64 10.72 13.05 13.61
C LYS A 64 10.88 14.57 13.76
N GLY A 65 12.07 15.09 13.47
CA GLY A 65 12.40 16.52 13.57
C GLY A 65 13.02 16.97 14.90
N GLN A 66 13.40 16.03 15.78
CA GLN A 66 14.49 16.25 16.73
C GLN A 66 15.82 15.77 16.15
#